data_AF-A0A8J9SSK1-F1
#
_entry.id   AF-A0A8J9SSK1-F1
#
_cell.length_a   1.000
_cell.length_b   1.000
_cell.length_c   1.000
_cell.angle_alpha   90.00
_cell.angle_beta   90.00
_cell.angle_gamma   90.00
#
_symmetry.space_group_name_H-M   'P 1'
#
loop_
_entity.id
_entity.type
_entity.pdbx_description
1 polymer ?
#
loop_
_entity_poly.entity_id
_entity_poly.type
_entity_poly.pdbx_seq_one_letter_code
_entity_poly.pdbx_strand_id
1 'polypeptide(L)'
;MWEVPNFIKYVKLLVLASVLAGVFSGLRGSVFTVVGGRVNVRLRIQLMDSLLSQDIGFFDTTKTGDITSRLSSDTTLVGDQVTLNVNVFLRSLVQ
;
A
#
# COMPACT_ATOMS: atom_id res chain seq x y z
N MET A 1 20.48 -31.57 -37.23
CA MET A 1 21.38 -30.67 -36.48
C MET A 1 21.20 -29.23 -36.95
N TRP A 2 19.96 -28.69 -36.89
CA TRP A 2 19.64 -27.38 -37.50
C TRP A 2 18.65 -26.53 -36.69
N GLU A 3 18.43 -26.82 -35.40
CA GLU A 3 17.47 -26.07 -34.55
C GLU A 3 18.10 -25.39 -33.33
N VAL A 4 19.37 -25.71 -33.04
CA VAL A 4 20.13 -25.16 -31.91
C VAL A 4 20.19 -23.61 -31.87
N PRO A 5 20.41 -22.89 -33.00
CA PRO A 5 20.51 -21.43 -32.95
C PRO A 5 19.17 -20.73 -32.65
N ASN A 6 18.05 -21.32 -33.07
CA ASN A 6 16.72 -20.78 -32.76
C ASN A 6 16.36 -21.01 -31.29
N PHE A 7 16.70 -22.17 -30.74
CA PHE A 7 16.51 -22.47 -29.32
C PHE A 7 17.21 -21.45 -28.40
N ILE A 8 18.49 -21.14 -28.68
CA ILE A 8 19.24 -20.15 -27.89
C ILE A 8 18.61 -18.75 -27.98
N LYS A 9 18.05 -18.37 -29.14
CA LYS A 9 17.36 -17.09 -29.31
C LYS A 9 16.10 -17.00 -28.44
N TYR A 10 15.29 -18.05 -28.38
CA TYR A 10 14.09 -18.09 -27.53
C TYR A 10 14.42 -18.11 -26.04
N VAL A 11 15.45 -18.86 -25.63
CA VAL A 11 15.91 -18.88 -24.23
C VAL A 11 16.38 -17.50 -23.78
N LYS A 12 17.17 -16.79 -24.61
CA LYS A 12 17.60 -15.42 -24.32
C LYS A 12 16.42 -14.45 -24.19
N LEU A 13 15.42 -14.58 -25.06
CA LEU A 13 14.21 -13.75 -25.03
C LEU A 13 13.37 -14.01 -23.76
N LEU A 14 13.26 -15.26 -23.34
CA LEU A 14 12.50 -15.64 -22.14
C LEU A 14 13.18 -15.19 -20.85
N VAL A 15 14.51 -15.26 -20.77
CA VAL A 15 15.28 -14.71 -19.65
C VAL A 15 15.09 -13.18 -19.58
N LEU A 16 15.18 -12.50 -20.72
CA LEU A 16 15.01 -11.05 -20.78
C LEU A 16 13.59 -10.62 -20.37
N ALA A 17 12.57 -11.36 -20.84
CA ALA A 17 11.18 -11.15 -20.43
C ALA A 17 10.96 -11.37 -18.93
N SER A 18 11.56 -12.41 -18.35
CA SER A 18 11.46 -12.70 -16.92
C SER A 18 12.08 -11.62 -16.05
N VAL A 19 13.25 -11.11 -16.45
CA VAL A 19 13.94 -10.01 -15.74
C VAL A 19 13.09 -8.74 -15.81
N LEU A 20 12.58 -8.39 -16.99
CA LEU A 20 11.69 -7.23 -17.15
C LEU A 20 10.44 -7.38 -16.28
N ALA A 21 9.76 -8.53 -16.32
CA ALA A 21 8.59 -8.79 -15.50
C ALA A 21 8.89 -8.64 -14.00
N GLY A 22 10.05 -9.12 -13.53
CA GLY A 22 10.51 -8.95 -12.15
C GLY A 22 10.69 -7.47 -11.77
N VAL A 23 11.34 -6.68 -12.63
CA VAL A 23 11.55 -5.23 -12.42
C VAL A 23 10.21 -4.48 -12.37
N PHE A 24 9.31 -4.74 -13.32
CA PHE A 24 7.99 -4.11 -13.36
C PHE A 24 7.13 -4.49 -12.14
N SER A 25 7.17 -5.76 -11.71
CA SER A 25 6.47 -6.21 -10.52
C SER A 25 7.03 -5.56 -9.25
N GLY A 26 8.36 -5.46 -9.15
CA GLY A 26 9.03 -4.77 -8.04
C GLY A 26 8.65 -3.29 -7.98
N LEU A 27 8.73 -2.58 -9.12
CA LEU A 27 8.37 -1.17 -9.23
C LEU A 27 6.90 -0.92 -8.83
N ARG A 28 5.98 -1.76 -9.30
CA ARG A 28 4.57 -1.71 -8.91
C ARG A 28 4.41 -1.84 -7.39
N GLY A 29 5.10 -2.83 -6.79
CA GLY A 29 5.09 -3.04 -5.34
C GLY A 29 5.62 -1.82 -4.58
N SER A 30 6.76 -1.27 -5.00
CA SER A 30 7.37 -0.11 -4.34
C SER A 30 6.49 1.15 -4.42
N VAL A 31 5.92 1.44 -5.59
CA VAL A 31 4.99 2.57 -5.76
C VAL A 31 3.79 2.40 -4.83
N PHE A 32 3.27 1.19 -4.73
CA PHE A 32 2.14 0.88 -3.87
C PHE A 32 2.45 1.11 -2.39
N THR A 33 3.60 0.64 -1.92
CA THR A 33 4.06 0.85 -0.54
C THR A 33 4.23 2.33 -0.21
N VAL A 34 4.84 3.11 -1.12
CA VAL A 34 5.03 4.55 -0.91
C VAL A 34 3.70 5.31 -0.87
N VAL A 35 2.79 4.99 -1.78
CA VAL A 35 1.46 5.62 -1.82
C VAL A 35 0.64 5.23 -0.59
N GLY A 36 0.63 3.95 -0.19
CA GLY A 36 -0.05 3.47 1.03
C GLY A 36 0.46 4.19 2.29
N GLY A 37 1.79 4.34 2.42
CA GLY A 37 2.39 5.09 3.52
C GLY A 37 1.94 6.56 3.56
N ARG A 38 1.87 7.22 2.40
CA ARG A 38 1.41 8.63 2.31
C ARG A 38 -0.06 8.79 2.69
N VAL A 39 -0.92 7.87 2.25
CA VAL A 39 -2.35 7.88 2.60
C VAL A 39 -2.54 7.67 4.10
N ASN A 40 -1.83 6.72 4.69
CA ASN A 40 -1.91 6.44 6.13
C ASN A 40 -1.50 7.67 6.97
N VAL A 41 -0.40 8.34 6.60
CA VAL A 41 0.03 9.59 7.27
C VAL A 41 -1.02 10.70 7.14
N ARG A 42 -1.62 10.87 5.95
CA ARG A 42 -2.68 11.89 5.72
C ARG A 42 -3.90 11.64 6.61
N LEU A 43 -4.36 10.39 6.68
CA LEU A 43 -5.50 10.00 7.53
C LEU A 43 -5.21 10.28 8.99
N ARG A 44 -4.01 9.96 9.47
CA ARG A 44 -3.60 10.21 10.86
C ARG A 44 -3.61 11.70 11.22
N ILE A 45 -3.14 12.55 10.32
CA ILE A 45 -3.15 14.00 10.53
C ILE A 45 -4.59 14.52 10.59
N GLN A 46 -5.45 14.14 9.65
CA GLN A 46 -6.85 14.59 9.64
C GLN A 46 -7.64 14.12 10.86
N LEU A 47 -7.39 12.90 11.33
CA LEU A 47 -8.03 12.37 12.54
C LEU A 47 -7.53 13.07 13.81
N MET A 48 -6.23 13.35 13.93
CA MET A 48 -5.71 14.15 15.04
C MET A 48 -6.27 15.56 15.04
N ASP A 49 -6.36 16.21 13.88
CA ASP A 49 -6.92 17.56 13.74
C ASP A 49 -8.39 17.60 14.17
N SER A 50 -9.17 16.60 13.73
CA SER A 50 -10.57 16.45 14.14
C SER A 50 -10.72 16.20 15.64
N LEU A 51 -9.89 15.34 16.24
CA LEU A 51 -9.91 15.09 17.69
C LEU A 51 -9.54 16.33 18.51
N LEU A 52 -8.59 17.14 18.05
CA LEU A 52 -8.19 18.37 18.74
C LEU A 52 -9.31 19.42 18.72
N SER A 53 -10.23 19.34 17.76
CA SER A 53 -11.41 20.21 17.67
C SER A 53 -12.62 19.72 18.49
N GLN A 54 -12.53 18.58 19.17
CA GLN A 54 -13.61 17.99 19.97
C GLN A 54 -13.74 18.64 21.35
N ASP A 55 -14.97 18.74 21.88
CA ASP A 55 -15.27 19.39 23.18
C ASP A 55 -14.53 18.80 24.39
N ILE A 56 -14.19 19.64 25.37
CA ILE A 56 -13.48 19.28 26.62
C ILE A 56 -14.18 18.16 27.41
N GLY A 57 -15.52 18.06 27.34
CA GLY A 57 -16.28 16.97 27.98
C GLY A 57 -15.94 15.57 27.46
N PHE A 58 -15.42 15.46 26.23
CA PHE A 58 -14.93 14.20 25.66
C PHE A 58 -13.61 13.74 26.32
N PHE A 59 -12.74 14.69 26.66
CA PHE A 59 -11.45 14.43 27.31
C PHE A 59 -11.57 14.13 28.82
N ASP A 60 -12.69 14.50 29.44
CA ASP A 60 -12.93 14.27 30.87
C ASP A 60 -13.44 12.85 31.17
N THR A 61 -14.07 12.20 30.18
CA THR A 61 -14.59 10.82 30.30
C THR A 61 -13.57 9.74 29.92
N THR A 62 -12.54 10.07 29.12
CA THR A 62 -11.59 9.06 28.59
C THR A 62 -10.15 9.54 28.70
N LYS A 63 -9.26 8.72 29.30
CA LYS A 63 -7.81 9.03 29.37
C LYS A 63 -7.25 9.28 27.97
N THR A 64 -6.74 10.49 27.72
CA THR A 64 -6.15 10.94 26.44
C THR A 64 -5.11 9.96 25.85
N GLY A 65 -4.40 9.22 26.71
CA GLY A 65 -3.43 8.19 26.31
C GLY A 65 -4.06 6.94 25.64
N ASP A 66 -5.21 6.47 26.13
CA ASP A 66 -5.92 5.32 25.57
C ASP A 66 -6.62 5.68 24.26
N ILE A 67 -7.14 6.92 24.14
CA ILE A 67 -7.74 7.44 22.90
C ILE A 67 -6.69 7.52 21.80
N THR A 68 -5.50 8.07 22.10
CA THR A 68 -4.42 8.21 21.12
C THR A 68 -3.93 6.84 20.65
N SER A 69 -3.79 5.88 21.56
CA SER A 69 -3.37 4.51 21.24
C SER A 69 -4.40 3.80 20.35
N ARG A 70 -5.68 3.85 20.73
CA ARG A 70 -6.78 3.25 19.94
C ARG A 70 -6.97 3.92 18.60
N LEU A 71 -6.95 5.26 18.55
CA LEU A 71 -7.05 6.00 17.31
C LEU A 71 -5.88 5.67 16.38
N SER A 72 -4.65 5.60 16.91
CA SER A 72 -3.50 5.21 16.10
C SER A 72 -3.68 3.79 15.56
N SER A 73 -4.11 2.84 16.39
CA SER A 73 -4.39 1.46 15.96
C SER A 73 -5.46 1.40 14.88
N ASP A 74 -6.59 2.10 15.06
CA ASP A 74 -7.70 2.13 14.12
C ASP A 74 -7.34 2.84 12.82
N THR A 75 -6.55 3.93 12.89
CA THR A 75 -6.05 4.61 11.68
C THR A 75 -5.11 3.71 10.89
N THR A 76 -4.30 2.90 11.58
CA THR A 76 -3.38 1.96 10.92
C THR A 76 -4.18 0.86 10.23
N LEU A 77 -5.17 0.29 10.92
CA LEU A 77 -6.07 -0.73 10.36
C LEU A 77 -6.88 -0.21 9.18
N VAL A 78 -7.45 1.00 9.27
CA VAL A 78 -8.19 1.63 8.17
C VAL A 78 -7.24 1.96 7.01
N GLY A 79 -6.04 2.49 7.30
CA GLY A 79 -5.02 2.77 6.30
C GLY A 79 -4.61 1.51 5.53
N ASP A 80 -4.41 0.39 6.24
CA ASP A 80 -4.09 -0.90 5.65
C ASP A 80 -5.28 -1.45 4.84
N GLN A 81 -6.51 -1.35 5.35
CA GLN A 81 -7.70 -1.83 4.65
C GLN A 81 -8.00 -1.02 3.38
N VAL A 82 -7.85 0.31 3.42
CA VAL A 82 -7.96 1.18 2.25
C VAL A 82 -6.86 0.84 1.24
N THR A 83 -5.64 0.62 1.72
CA THR A 83 -4.52 0.21 0.87
C THR A 83 -4.82 -1.14 0.20
N LEU A 84 -5.31 -2.14 0.92
CA LEU A 84 -5.72 -3.42 0.34
C LEU A 84 -6.88 -3.27 -0.67
N ASN A 85 -7.91 -2.50 -0.33
CA ASN A 85 -9.04 -2.26 -1.22
C ASN A 85 -8.63 -1.55 -2.50
N VAL A 86 -7.74 -0.54 -2.42
CA VAL A 86 -7.19 0.14 -3.61
C VAL A 86 -6.34 -0.83 -4.43
N ASN A 87 -5.58 -1.73 -3.80
CA ASN A 87 -4.81 -2.76 -4.51
C ASN A 87 -5.73 -3.68 -5.31
N VAL A 88 -6.78 -4.19 -4.67
CA VAL A 88 -7.78 -5.09 -5.26
C VAL A 88 -8.57 -4.38 -6.35
N PHE A 89 -8.93 -3.11 -6.15
CA PHE A 89 -9.62 -2.30 -7.15
C PHE A 89 -8.76 -2.07 -8.40
N LEU A 90 -7.50 -1.68 -8.23
CA LEU A 90 -6.55 -1.55 -9.35
C LEU A 90 -6.29 -2.88 -10.05
N ARG A 91 -6.27 -3.99 -9.30
CA ARG A 91 -6.12 -5.33 -9.87
C ARG A 91 -7.34 -5.75 -10.69
N SER A 92 -8.54 -5.44 -10.21
CA SER A 92 -9.81 -5.75 -10.91
C SER A 92 -10.10 -4.83 -12.09
N LEU A 93 -9.51 -3.63 -12.17
CA LEU A 93 -9.58 -2.80 -13.38
C LEU A 93 -8.62 -3.25 -14.48
N VAL A 94 -7.53 -3.95 -14.11
CA VAL A 94 -6.50 -4.41 -15.05
C VAL A 94 -6.80 -5.82 -15.57
N GLN A 95 -7.53 -6.63 -14.79
CA GLN A 95 -7.95 -7.99 -15.14
C GLN A 95 -9.27 -7.98 -15.90
#